data_AF-A0A521X1K2-F1
#
_entry.id   AF-A0A521X1K2-F1
#
_cell.length_a   1.000
_cell.length_b   1.000
_cell.length_c   1.000
_cell.angle_alpha   90.00
_cell.angle_beta   90.00
_cell.angle_gamma   90.00
#
_symmetry.space_group_name_H-M   'P 1'
#
loop_
_entity.id
_entity.type
_entity.pdbx_description
1 polymer ?
#
loop_
_entity_poly.entity_id
_entity_poly.type
_entity_poly.pdbx_seq_one_letter_code
_entity_poly.pdbx_strand_id
1 'polypeptide(L)'
;MLTTIAFHTGLWTLLFFIVGMIKPKWPLFFLEKPNRFLILVISTVLFMITATLFGEGNRQKALEEKASKEIILKNLNPSSAPVPTPVPVPVPDISPTKPNSTQK
;
A
#
# COMPACT_ATOMS: atom_id res chain seq x y z
N MET A 1 7.55 3.81 -6.87
CA MET A 1 7.76 4.75 -8.00
C MET A 1 7.13 6.13 -7.79
N LEU A 2 5.94 6.25 -7.16
CA LEU A 2 5.28 7.56 -6.94
C LEU A 2 6.11 8.58 -6.16
N THR A 3 6.92 8.13 -5.19
CA THR A 3 7.75 9.04 -4.38
C THR A 3 8.80 9.76 -5.19
N THR A 4 9.40 9.11 -6.18
CA THR A 4 10.38 9.73 -7.08
C THR A 4 9.72 10.78 -7.96
N ILE A 5 8.53 10.45 -8.50
CA ILE A 5 7.71 11.38 -9.29
C ILE A 5 7.33 12.60 -8.46
N ALA A 6 6.80 12.37 -7.25
CA ALA A 6 6.42 13.45 -6.32
C ALA A 6 7.61 14.38 -6.01
N PHE A 7 8.82 13.82 -5.85
CA PHE A 7 10.02 14.62 -5.60
C PHE A 7 10.40 15.50 -6.79
N HIS A 8 10.40 14.93 -8.01
CA HIS A 8 10.64 15.70 -9.23
C HIS A 8 9.57 16.78 -9.43
N THR A 9 8.28 16.45 -9.25
CA THR A 9 7.17 17.39 -9.36
C THR A 9 7.29 18.52 -8.33
N GLY A 10 7.67 18.20 -7.08
CA GLY A 10 7.91 19.20 -6.05
C GLY A 10 9.06 20.13 -6.38
N LEU A 11 10.16 19.59 -6.92
CA LEU A 11 11.31 20.39 -7.35
C LEU A 11 10.93 21.34 -8.49
N TRP A 12 10.21 20.85 -9.50
CA TRP A 12 9.69 21.68 -10.60
C TRP A 12 8.70 22.74 -10.11
N THR A 13 7.83 22.39 -9.16
CA THR A 13 6.88 23.34 -8.54
C THR A 13 7.62 24.46 -7.81
N LEU A 14 8.67 24.12 -7.06
CA LEU A 14 9.49 25.09 -6.36
C LEU A 14 10.24 26.01 -7.35
N LEU A 15 10.80 25.43 -8.41
CA LEU A 15 11.46 26.20 -9.48
C LEU A 15 10.47 27.14 -10.18
N PHE A 16 9.28 26.64 -10.53
CA PHE A 16 8.19 27.43 -11.10
C PHE A 16 7.81 28.59 -10.19
N PHE A 17 7.68 28.34 -8.89
CA PHE A 17 7.33 29.36 -7.90
C PHE A 17 8.40 30.44 -7.79
N ILE A 18 9.68 30.05 -7.66
CA ILE A 18 10.80 31.00 -7.55
C ILE A 18 10.91 31.83 -8.83
N VAL A 19 10.91 31.19 -9.99
CA VAL A 19 11.03 31.88 -11.28
C VAL A 19 9.81 32.77 -11.55
N GLY A 20 8.61 32.32 -11.19
CA GLY A 20 7.38 33.10 -11.31
C GLY A 20 7.34 34.31 -10.37
N MET A 21 7.87 34.18 -9.17
CA MET A 21 8.01 35.29 -8.23
C MET A 21 8.98 36.37 -8.74
N ILE A 22 10.13 35.95 -9.30
CA ILE A 22 11.15 36.87 -9.84
C ILE A 22 10.64 37.53 -11.13
N LYS A 23 10.13 36.73 -12.07
CA LYS A 23 9.66 37.20 -13.38
C LYS A 23 8.34 36.52 -13.75
N PRO A 24 7.18 37.10 -13.37
CA PRO A 24 5.87 36.45 -13.48
C PRO A 24 5.50 36.06 -14.92
N LYS A 25 6.03 36.80 -15.91
CA LYS A 25 5.82 36.56 -17.33
C LYS A 25 6.54 35.32 -17.88
N TRP A 26 7.46 34.71 -17.12
CA TRP A 26 8.17 33.52 -17.59
C TRP A 26 7.30 32.25 -17.49
N PRO A 27 6.75 31.88 -16.32
CA PRO A 27 5.80 30.77 -16.25
C PRO A 27 4.43 31.10 -16.88
N LEU A 28 3.99 32.37 -16.82
CA LEU A 28 2.72 32.81 -17.39
C LEU A 28 2.96 33.62 -18.67
N PHE A 29 3.79 33.09 -19.58
CA PHE A 29 4.16 33.78 -20.82
C PHE A 29 2.98 34.07 -21.75
N PHE A 30 1.86 33.39 -21.52
CA PHE A 30 0.60 33.53 -22.25
C PHE A 30 -0.32 34.64 -21.71
N LEU A 31 0.00 35.27 -20.57
CA LEU A 31 -0.76 36.43 -20.05
C LEU A 31 -0.10 37.76 -20.43
N GLU A 32 -0.94 38.72 -20.80
CA GLU A 32 -0.50 40.08 -21.18
C GLU A 32 -0.03 40.89 -19.96
N LYS A 33 -0.74 40.74 -18.82
CA LYS A 33 -0.43 41.37 -17.52
C LYS A 33 -0.38 40.32 -16.40
N PRO A 34 0.69 39.49 -16.34
CA PRO A 34 0.81 38.46 -15.32
C PRO A 34 1.08 39.11 -13.95
N ASN A 35 0.20 38.87 -12.99
CA ASN A 35 0.33 39.34 -11.61
C ASN A 35 0.98 38.26 -10.74
N ARG A 36 1.91 38.67 -9.86
CA ARG A 36 2.57 37.80 -8.85
C ARG A 36 1.56 37.05 -7.99
N PHE A 37 0.41 37.66 -7.69
CA PHE A 37 -0.65 37.00 -6.93
C PHE A 37 -1.17 35.74 -7.63
N LEU A 38 -1.28 35.74 -8.96
CA LEU A 38 -1.76 34.59 -9.72
C LEU A 38 -0.78 33.41 -9.65
N ILE A 39 0.53 33.69 -9.66
CA ILE A 39 1.57 32.67 -9.44
C ILE A 39 1.45 32.08 -8.04
N LEU A 40 1.18 32.91 -7.03
CA LEU A 40 0.99 32.44 -5.67
C LEU A 40 -0.18 31.43 -5.60
N VAL A 41 -1.35 31.80 -6.13
CA VAL A 41 -2.52 30.91 -6.18
C VAL A 41 -2.21 29.60 -6.92
N ILE A 42 -1.64 29.67 -8.12
CA ILE A 42 -1.28 28.49 -8.91
C ILE A 42 -0.28 27.61 -8.15
N SER A 43 0.74 28.21 -7.55
CA SER A 43 1.76 27.49 -6.79
C SER A 43 1.19 26.79 -5.55
N THR A 44 0.20 27.38 -4.87
CA THR A 44 -0.49 26.73 -3.74
C THR A 44 -1.23 25.47 -4.20
N VAL A 45 -1.89 25.51 -5.36
CA VAL A 45 -2.57 24.35 -5.93
C VAL A 45 -1.56 23.27 -6.32
N LEU A 46 -0.48 23.63 -7.02
CA LEU A 46 0.61 22.68 -7.35
C LEU A 46 1.27 22.07 -6.12
N PHE A 47 1.43 22.86 -5.05
CA PHE A 47 1.95 22.38 -3.78
C PHE A 47 1.02 21.35 -3.14
N MET A 48 -0.29 21.62 -3.13
CA MET A 48 -1.29 20.64 -2.67
C MET A 48 -1.21 19.33 -3.45
N ILE A 49 -1.14 19.39 -4.79
CA ILE A 49 -0.99 18.20 -5.64
C ILE A 49 0.27 17.42 -5.26
N THR A 50 1.40 18.12 -5.12
CA THR A 50 2.67 17.52 -4.73
C THR A 50 2.57 16.84 -3.36
N ALA A 51 1.96 17.51 -2.39
CA ALA A 51 1.77 16.98 -1.04
C ALA A 51 0.87 15.73 -1.04
N THR A 52 -0.22 15.73 -1.81
CA THR A 52 -1.09 14.55 -1.97
C THR A 52 -0.34 13.37 -2.60
N LEU A 53 0.38 13.59 -3.71
CA LEU A 53 1.19 12.55 -4.36
C LEU A 53 2.27 12.00 -3.42
N PHE A 54 2.93 12.87 -2.66
CA PHE A 54 3.94 12.47 -1.70
C PHE A 54 3.34 11.62 -0.57
N GLY A 55 2.18 12.03 -0.03
CA GLY A 55 1.46 11.28 1.00
C GLY A 55 1.08 9.88 0.53
N GLU A 56 0.51 9.75 -0.67
CA GLU A 56 0.18 8.45 -1.26
C GLU A 56 1.43 7.60 -1.51
N GLY A 57 2.49 8.21 -2.05
CA GLY A 57 3.75 7.52 -2.28
C GLY A 57 4.39 6.98 -0.99
N ASN A 58 4.27 7.71 0.12
CA ASN A 58 4.79 7.27 1.41
C ASN A 58 3.94 6.14 2.02
N ARG A 59 2.62 6.22 1.86
CA ARG A 59 1.71 5.15 2.30
C ARG A 59 1.98 3.84 1.56
N GLN A 60 2.22 3.88 0.25
CA GLN A 60 2.57 2.69 -0.53
C GLN A 60 3.89 2.06 -0.06
N LYS A 61 4.93 2.87 0.15
CA LYS A 61 6.21 2.38 0.70
C LYS A 61 6.07 1.70 2.06
N ALA A 62 5.24 2.26 2.95
CA ALA A 62 5.00 1.65 4.25
C ALA A 62 4.29 0.29 4.17
N LEU A 63 3.43 0.08 3.17
CA LEU A 63 2.76 -1.20 2.93
C LEU A 63 3.72 -2.22 2.31
N GLU A 64 4.53 -1.79 1.34
CA GLU A 64 5.59 -2.62 0.74
C GLU A 64 6.59 -3.10 1.79
N GLU A 65 7.01 -2.22 2.72
CA GLU A 65 7.92 -2.58 3.80
C GLU A 65 7.28 -3.60 4.77
N LYS A 66 5.99 -3.43 5.10
CA LYS A 66 5.26 -4.37 5.95
C LYS A 66 5.08 -5.74 5.29
N ALA A 67 4.71 -5.77 4.01
CA ALA A 67 4.58 -7.01 3.25
C ALA A 67 5.93 -7.73 3.12
N SER A 68 7.01 -6.98 2.86
CA SER A 68 8.36 -7.54 2.77
C SER A 68 8.83 -8.11 4.12
N LYS A 69 8.54 -7.42 5.23
CA LYS A 69 8.85 -7.91 6.58
C LYS A 69 8.07 -9.16 6.94
N GLU A 70 6.80 -9.26 6.56
CA GLU A 70 5.98 -10.46 6.77
C GLU A 70 6.49 -11.67 5.98
N ILE A 71 6.91 -11.47 4.72
CA ILE A 71 7.50 -12.54 3.89
C ILE A 71 8.82 -13.03 4.48
N ILE A 72 9.67 -12.13 4.98
CA ILE A 72 10.93 -12.52 5.63
C ILE A 72 10.66 -13.31 6.92
N LEU A 73 9.68 -12.90 7.73
CA LEU A 73 9.29 -13.62 8.94
C LEU A 73 8.72 -15.01 8.65
N LYS A 74 7.93 -15.15 7.57
CA LYS A 74 7.41 -16.44 7.10
C LYS A 74 8.52 -17.37 6.58
N ASN A 75 9.54 -16.84 5.90
CA ASN A 75 10.67 -17.63 5.40
C ASN A 75 11.70 -18.00 6.49
N LEU A 76 11.77 -17.26 7.60
CA LEU A 76 12.66 -17.58 8.72
C LEU A 76 12.08 -18.61 9.70
N ASN A 77 10.81 -19.01 9.54
CA ASN A 77 10.18 -20.05 10.36
C ASN A 77 9.77 -21.27 9.51
N PRO A 78 10.72 -22.15 9.10
CA PRO A 78 10.42 -23.37 8.36
C PRO A 78 9.87 -24.49 9.25
N SER A 79 8.99 -24.17 10.20
CA SER A 79 8.31 -25.16 11.05
C SER A 79 6.80 -25.04 10.87
N SER A 80 6.36 -25.46 9.69
CA SER A 80 4.98 -25.85 9.42
C SER A 80 5.04 -27.02 8.45
N ALA A 81 5.82 -28.06 8.80
CA ALA A 81 5.58 -29.37 8.23
C ALA A 81 4.13 -29.74 8.55
N PRO A 82 3.35 -30.28 7.59
CA PRO A 82 2.02 -30.78 7.89
C PRO A 82 2.16 -31.82 8.99
N VAL A 83 1.62 -31.55 10.18
CA VAL A 83 1.52 -32.57 11.23
C VAL A 83 0.69 -33.71 10.64
N PRO A 84 1.20 -34.96 10.59
CA PRO A 84 0.41 -36.07 10.13
C PRO A 84 -0.82 -36.19 11.04
N THR A 85 -2.00 -35.96 10.48
CA THR A 85 -3.26 -36.32 11.14
C THR A 85 -3.20 -37.80 11.50
N PRO A 86 -3.47 -38.20 12.76
CA PRO A 86 -3.52 -39.60 13.14
C PRO A 86 -4.46 -40.35 12.20
N VAL A 87 -3.93 -41.33 11.47
CA VAL A 87 -4.74 -42.25 10.66
C VAL A 87 -5.68 -42.98 11.63
N PRO A 88 -7.00 -42.96 11.43
CA PRO A 88 -7.93 -43.73 12.26
C PRO A 88 -7.54 -45.21 12.24
N VAL A 89 -7.24 -45.76 13.42
CA VAL A 89 -7.02 -47.20 13.60
C VAL A 89 -8.33 -47.93 13.28
N PRO A 90 -8.33 -49.01 12.48
CA PRO A 90 -9.53 -49.81 12.25
C PRO A 90 -10.11 -50.30 13.57
N VAL A 91 -11.36 -49.92 13.84
CA VAL A 91 -12.13 -50.43 14.98
C VAL A 91 -12.43 -51.92 14.71
N PRO A 92 -12.11 -52.84 15.63
CA PRO A 92 -12.49 -54.25 15.49
C PRO A 92 -14.03 -54.41 15.39
N ASP A 93 -14.48 -55.13 14.36
CA ASP A 93 -15.90 -55.45 14.15
C ASP A 93 -16.47 -56.22 15.34
N ILE A 94 -17.32 -55.56 16.14
CA ILE A 94 -18.17 -56.23 17.11
C ILE A 94 -19.47 -56.59 16.39
N SER A 95 -19.62 -57.86 16.04
CA SER A 95 -20.84 -58.44 15.46
C SER A 95 -22.07 -58.16 16.33
N PRO A 96 -23.24 -57.78 15.75
CA PRO A 96 -24.41 -57.46 16.54
C PRO A 96 -25.09 -58.74 17.03
N THR A 97 -25.00 -59.02 18.33
CA THR A 97 -25.86 -60.05 18.95
C THR A 97 -27.25 -59.45 19.18
N LYS A 98 -28.19 -59.94 18.39
CA LYS A 98 -29.65 -59.72 18.41
C LYS A 98 -30.23 -59.90 19.83
N PRO A 99 -31.12 -59.01 20.33
CA PRO A 99 -31.80 -59.22 21.60
C PRO A 99 -32.95 -60.21 21.39
N ASN A 100 -32.89 -61.38 22.03
CA ASN A 100 -34.01 -62.32 22.06
C ASN A 100 -34.74 -62.17 23.40
N SER A 101 -35.98 -61.68 23.34
CA SER A 101 -36.93 -61.74 24.43
C SER A 101 -37.70 -63.06 24.40
N THR A 102 -38.04 -63.59 25.58
CA THR A 102 -39.17 -64.50 25.91
C THR A 102 -38.83 -65.98 26.17
N GLN A 103 -39.01 -66.42 27.43
CA GLN A 103 -39.94 -67.48 27.88
C GLN A 103 -39.74 -67.66 29.40
N LYS A 104 -40.73 -67.36 30.25
CA LYS A 104 -41.91 -68.16 30.64
C LYS A 104 -41.56 -69.33 31.55
#